data_AF-A0A5Q4SIM2-F1
#
_entry.id   AF-A0A5Q4SIM2-F1
#
_cell.length_a   1.000
_cell.length_b   1.000
_cell.length_c   1.000
_cell.angle_alpha   90.00
_cell.angle_beta   90.00
_cell.angle_gamma   90.00
#
_symmetry.space_group_name_H-M   'P 1'
#
loop_
_entity.id
_entity.type
_entity.pdbx_description
1 polymer ?
#
loop_
_entity_poly.entity_id
_entity_poly.type
_entity_poly.pdbx_seq_one_letter_code
_entity_poly.pdbx_strand_id
1 'polypeptide(L)'
;RYADPAVFDIQDDYMAEPFGKYPKIEAQFRKAAQQPGKFFMNYVSTAALLPPRSNSDRLNPQVHSFLDGSEASGWTGLGIVPLDFPATRTGLVESLIRHNPAG
;
A
#
# COMPACT_ATOMS: atom_id res chain seq x y z
N ARG A 1 12.29 14.35 10.95
CA ARG A 1 12.57 14.76 9.55
C ARG A 1 11.93 13.72 8.63
N TYR A 2 11.51 14.08 7.41
CA TYR A 2 10.95 13.09 6.48
C TYR A 2 12.00 12.01 6.15
N ALA A 3 11.56 10.75 6.02
CA ALA A 3 12.39 9.58 5.73
C ALA A 3 13.50 9.25 6.76
N ASP A 4 13.38 9.76 7.99
CA ASP A 4 14.23 9.32 9.10
C ASP A 4 13.90 7.86 9.48
N PRO A 5 14.83 6.89 9.35
CA PRO A 5 14.53 5.46 9.56
C PRO A 5 14.21 5.08 11.01
N ALA A 6 14.53 5.96 11.97
CA ALA A 6 14.12 5.80 13.36
C ALA A 6 12.61 6.05 13.55
N VAL A 7 12.00 6.82 12.64
CA VAL A 7 10.59 7.26 12.71
C VAL A 7 9.75 6.63 11.60
N PHE A 8 10.30 6.48 10.40
CA PHE A 8 9.63 6.02 9.20
C PHE A 8 10.09 4.63 8.77
N ASP A 9 9.18 3.87 8.19
CA ASP A 9 9.49 2.69 7.37
C ASP A 9 8.81 2.89 6.01
N ILE A 10 9.61 3.09 4.97
CA ILE A 10 9.13 3.51 3.65
C ILE A 10 9.43 2.41 2.63
N GLN A 11 8.38 1.92 1.98
CA GLN A 11 8.49 1.14 0.76
C GLN A 11 8.20 2.09 -0.42
N ASP A 12 9.24 2.44 -1.17
CA ASP A 12 9.14 3.29 -2.37
C ASP A 12 10.03 2.80 -3.52
N ASP A 13 9.95 1.50 -3.84
CA ASP A 13 10.61 0.99 -5.05
C ASP A 13 9.82 1.40 -6.30
N TYR A 14 9.94 2.66 -6.71
CA TYR A 14 9.16 3.25 -7.80
C TYR A 14 9.59 2.78 -9.20
N MET A 15 10.69 2.01 -9.31
CA MET A 15 11.20 1.48 -10.59
C MET A 15 10.86 0.01 -10.79
N ALA A 16 10.41 -0.70 -9.74
CA ALA A 16 9.94 -2.06 -9.90
C ALA A 16 8.66 -2.11 -10.74
N GLU A 17 8.70 -2.95 -11.77
CA GLU A 17 7.53 -3.38 -12.53
C GLU A 17 6.44 -3.95 -11.60
N PRO A 18 5.15 -3.88 -11.97
CA PRO A 18 4.04 -4.29 -11.12
C PRO A 18 4.22 -5.67 -10.45
N PHE A 19 4.76 -6.66 -11.18
CA PHE A 19 5.00 -8.00 -10.64
C PHE A 19 6.08 -8.02 -9.55
N GLY A 20 7.16 -7.25 -9.71
CA GLY A 20 8.22 -7.14 -8.69
C GLY A 20 7.85 -6.20 -7.55
N LYS A 21 6.96 -5.24 -7.81
CA LYS A 21 6.48 -4.24 -6.85
C LYS A 21 5.47 -4.84 -5.87
N TYR A 22 4.52 -5.62 -6.35
CA TYR A 22 3.40 -6.11 -5.55
C TYR A 22 3.80 -6.87 -4.27
N PRO A 23 4.77 -7.83 -4.29
CA PRO A 23 5.21 -8.49 -3.07
C PRO A 23 5.78 -7.54 -2.01
N LYS A 24 6.39 -6.42 -2.43
CA LYS A 24 6.92 -5.40 -1.50
C LYS A 24 5.80 -4.60 -0.85
N ILE A 25 4.74 -4.33 -1.61
CA ILE A 25 3.53 -3.68 -1.09
C ILE A 25 2.90 -4.54 -0.01
N GLU A 26 2.67 -5.84 -0.27
CA GLU A 26 2.08 -6.73 0.72
C GLU A 26 2.96 -6.88 1.97
N ALA A 27 4.27 -7.04 1.78
CA ALA A 27 5.22 -7.14 2.88
C ALA A 27 5.19 -5.90 3.78
N GLN A 28 5.04 -4.72 3.19
CA GLN A 28 4.94 -3.48 3.96
C GLN A 28 3.62 -3.38 4.74
N PHE A 29 2.50 -3.84 4.18
CA PHE A 29 1.24 -3.94 4.91
C PHE A 29 1.35 -4.90 6.11
N ARG A 30 1.95 -6.08 5.91
CA ARG A 30 2.20 -7.06 6.98
C ARG A 30 3.04 -6.44 8.10
N LYS A 31 4.12 -5.74 7.75
CA LYS A 31 4.95 -5.03 8.74
C LYS A 31 4.15 -3.98 9.50
N ALA A 32 3.38 -3.15 8.80
CA ALA A 32 2.59 -2.10 9.42
C ALA A 32 1.59 -2.65 10.46
N ALA A 33 0.87 -3.73 10.09
CA ALA A 33 -0.08 -4.39 10.97
C ALA A 33 0.57 -5.09 12.18
N GLN A 34 1.79 -5.62 12.03
CA GLN A 34 2.45 -6.44 13.06
C GLN A 34 3.44 -5.66 13.94
N GLN A 35 3.91 -4.50 13.48
CA GLN A 35 5.00 -3.74 14.13
C GLN A 35 4.59 -2.28 14.34
N PRO A 36 3.54 -2.01 15.12
CA PRO A 36 3.08 -0.64 15.34
C PRO A 36 4.15 0.23 15.99
N GLY A 37 4.14 1.53 15.71
CA GLY A 37 5.02 2.53 16.34
C GLY A 37 5.87 3.34 15.37
N LYS A 38 6.04 2.88 14.11
CA LYS A 38 6.62 3.68 13.04
C LYS A 38 5.56 4.32 12.15
N PHE A 39 5.93 5.40 11.48
CA PHE A 39 5.19 5.94 10.35
C PHE A 39 5.48 5.11 9.10
N PHE A 40 4.63 4.12 8.84
CA PHE A 40 4.70 3.32 7.63
C PHE A 40 4.19 4.11 6.42
N MET A 41 4.97 4.11 5.35
CA MET A 41 4.56 4.58 4.03
C MET A 41 4.73 3.46 3.02
N ASN A 42 3.64 3.16 2.31
CA ASN A 42 3.60 2.10 1.31
C ASN A 42 3.17 2.67 -0.03
N TYR A 43 4.13 3.05 -0.87
CA TYR A 43 3.84 3.54 -2.21
C TYR A 43 3.38 2.37 -3.08
N VAL A 44 2.10 2.38 -3.43
CA VAL A 44 1.53 1.46 -4.41
C VAL A 44 1.83 1.93 -5.83
N SER A 45 2.04 3.24 -6.02
CA SER A 45 2.47 3.82 -7.29
C SER A 45 3.85 3.30 -7.72
N THR A 46 4.03 3.21 -9.04
CA THR A 46 5.32 2.86 -9.67
C THR A 46 5.39 3.47 -11.07
N ALA A 47 6.57 3.96 -11.44
CA ALA A 47 6.85 4.43 -12.78
C ALA A 47 7.19 3.26 -13.69
N ALA A 48 8.17 2.43 -13.30
CA ALA A 48 8.65 1.27 -14.08
C ALA A 48 8.88 1.55 -15.59
N LEU A 49 9.13 2.81 -15.97
CA LEU A 49 9.18 3.25 -17.37
C LEU A 49 7.94 2.91 -18.22
N LEU A 50 6.81 2.64 -17.57
CA LEU A 50 5.51 2.39 -18.18
C LEU A 50 4.55 3.53 -17.86
N PRO A 51 3.46 3.70 -18.65
CA PRO A 51 2.43 4.66 -18.29
C PRO A 51 1.88 4.37 -16.88
N PRO A 52 1.87 5.35 -15.95
CA PRO A 52 1.42 5.13 -14.57
C PRO A 52 0.03 4.49 -14.47
N ARG A 53 -0.85 4.82 -15.42
CA ARG A 53 -2.19 4.23 -15.50
C ARG A 53 -2.16 2.72 -15.77
N SER A 54 -1.26 2.24 -16.63
CA SER A 54 -1.11 0.82 -16.91
C SER A 54 -0.62 0.06 -15.67
N ASN A 55 0.28 0.67 -14.90
CA ASN A 55 0.76 0.10 -13.64
C ASN A 55 -0.36 0.05 -12.58
N SER A 56 -1.12 1.13 -12.41
CA SER A 56 -2.22 1.18 -11.45
C SER A 56 -3.32 0.17 -11.77
N ASP A 57 -3.65 -0.02 -13.05
CA ASP A 57 -4.67 -1.00 -13.48
C ASP A 57 -4.25 -2.45 -13.16
N ARG A 58 -2.95 -2.72 -12.97
CA ARG A 58 -2.42 -4.01 -12.53
C ARG A 58 -2.31 -4.12 -11.01
N LEU A 59 -1.91 -3.05 -10.33
CA LEU A 59 -1.62 -3.06 -8.89
C LEU A 59 -2.86 -2.83 -8.02
N ASN A 60 -3.70 -1.84 -8.35
CA ASN A 60 -4.87 -1.47 -7.54
C ASN A 60 -5.84 -2.65 -7.32
N PRO A 61 -6.14 -3.51 -8.32
CA PRO A 61 -6.98 -4.68 -8.09
C PRO A 61 -6.36 -5.71 -7.15
N GLN A 62 -5.04 -5.93 -7.23
CA GLN A 62 -4.34 -6.88 -6.35
C GLN A 62 -4.33 -6.37 -4.92
N VAL A 63 -3.99 -5.08 -4.72
CA VAL A 63 -4.04 -4.44 -3.40
C VAL A 63 -5.45 -4.49 -2.82
N HIS A 64 -6.48 -4.13 -3.60
CA HIS A 64 -7.86 -4.21 -3.14
C HIS A 64 -8.23 -5.66 -2.75
N SER A 65 -7.88 -6.65 -3.58
CA SER A 65 -8.18 -8.06 -3.28
C SER A 65 -7.46 -8.56 -2.01
N PHE A 66 -6.24 -8.10 -1.75
CA PHE A 66 -5.48 -8.46 -0.57
C PHE A 66 -6.10 -7.89 0.70
N LEU A 67 -6.46 -6.60 0.68
CA LEU A 67 -7.07 -5.90 1.81
C LEU A 67 -8.49 -6.39 2.13
N ASP A 68 -9.21 -6.89 1.13
CA ASP A 68 -10.52 -7.54 1.33
C ASP A 68 -10.43 -9.04 1.65
N GLY A 69 -9.21 -9.59 1.62
CA GLY A 69 -8.94 -10.99 1.94
C GLY A 69 -9.03 -11.29 3.44
N SER A 70 -9.11 -12.57 3.77
CA SER A 70 -9.16 -13.03 5.16
C SER A 70 -7.89 -12.71 5.95
N GLU A 71 -6.74 -12.62 5.29
CA GLU A 71 -5.46 -12.30 5.93
C GLU A 71 -5.46 -10.90 6.55
N ALA A 72 -5.92 -9.90 5.79
CA ALA A 72 -5.95 -8.51 6.23
C ALA A 72 -7.15 -8.20 7.16
N SER A 73 -8.07 -9.15 7.30
CA SER A 73 -9.28 -8.97 8.12
C SER A 73 -8.92 -8.62 9.57
N GLY A 74 -9.44 -7.49 10.04
CA GLY A 74 -9.20 -7.00 11.40
C GLY A 74 -7.84 -6.31 11.60
N TRP A 75 -7.00 -6.20 10.57
CA TRP A 75 -5.82 -5.36 10.66
C TRP A 75 -6.22 -3.89 10.85
N THR A 76 -5.40 -3.17 11.61
CA THR A 76 -5.52 -1.72 11.76
C THR A 76 -4.16 -1.08 11.62
N GLY A 77 -4.13 0.21 11.28
CA GLY A 77 -2.87 0.98 11.26
C GLY A 77 -1.95 0.63 10.10
N LEU A 78 -2.51 0.52 8.88
CA LEU A 78 -1.74 0.20 7.66
C LEU A 78 -0.76 1.31 7.21
N GLY A 79 -0.74 2.45 7.91
CA GLY A 79 0.08 3.61 7.57
C GLY A 79 -0.51 4.44 6.44
N ILE A 80 0.35 5.17 5.75
CA ILE A 80 -0.01 6.05 4.64
C ILE A 80 0.22 5.29 3.33
N VAL A 81 -0.78 5.30 2.44
CA VAL A 81 -0.77 4.54 1.19
C VAL A 81 -0.96 5.48 -0.02
N PRO A 82 0.13 6.05 -0.56
CA PRO A 82 0.06 6.79 -1.81
C PRO A 82 -0.32 5.86 -2.98
N LEU A 83 -1.28 6.30 -3.78
CA LEU A 83 -1.87 5.56 -4.89
C LEU A 83 -1.88 6.38 -6.17
N ASP A 84 -1.64 5.73 -7.31
CA ASP A 84 -2.00 6.26 -8.62
C ASP A 84 -3.45 5.91 -8.96
N PHE A 85 -4.20 6.90 -9.43
CA PHE A 85 -5.59 6.74 -9.88
C PHE A 85 -6.52 6.02 -8.88
N PRO A 86 -6.60 6.43 -7.60
CA PRO A 86 -7.39 5.72 -6.58
C PRO A 86 -8.87 5.57 -6.92
N ALA A 87 -9.43 6.51 -7.69
CA ALA A 87 -10.84 6.51 -8.10
C ALA A 87 -11.18 5.52 -9.23
N THR A 88 -10.21 4.82 -9.82
CA THR A 88 -10.45 3.91 -10.96
C THR A 88 -10.71 2.46 -10.53
N ARG A 89 -10.45 2.15 -9.26
CA ARG A 89 -10.83 0.87 -8.63
C ARG A 89 -11.84 1.16 -7.51
N THR A 90 -13.11 1.04 -7.83
CA THR A 90 -14.21 1.16 -6.85
C THR A 90 -13.95 0.28 -5.63
N GLY A 91 -14.14 0.82 -4.43
CA GLY A 91 -14.00 0.11 -3.15
C GLY A 91 -12.57 0.09 -2.60
N LEU A 92 -11.53 0.42 -3.38
CA LEU A 92 -10.15 0.36 -2.89
C LEU A 92 -9.89 1.37 -1.76
N VAL A 93 -10.34 2.62 -1.93
CA VAL A 93 -10.15 3.66 -0.92
C VAL A 93 -10.95 3.32 0.33
N GLU A 94 -12.18 2.84 0.17
CA GLU A 94 -13.04 2.40 1.27
C GLU A 94 -12.40 1.21 2.01
N SER A 95 -11.84 0.24 1.29
CA SER A 95 -11.11 -0.89 1.85
C SER A 95 -9.95 -0.43 2.73
N LEU A 96 -9.13 0.51 2.25
CA LEU A 96 -8.06 1.12 3.05
C LEU A 96 -8.58 1.83 4.30
N ILE A 97 -9.63 2.64 4.15
CA ILE A 97 -10.23 3.40 5.27
C ILE A 97 -10.79 2.47 6.36
N ARG A 98 -11.32 1.29 6.01
CA ARG A 98 -11.81 0.30 6.99
C ARG A 98 -10.73 -0.20 7.97
N HIS A 99 -9.45 -0.04 7.61
CA HIS A 99 -8.32 -0.43 8.46
C HIS A 99 -7.82 0.72 9.35
N ASN A 100 -8.54 1.84 9.41
CA ASN A 100 -8.29 2.84 10.44
C ASN A 100 -8.77 2.29 11.80
N PRO A 101 -7.99 2.46 12.89
CA PRO A 101 -8.42 2.06 14.21
C PRO A 101 -9.73 2.78 14.59
N ALA A 102 -10.66 2.05 15.20
CA ALA A 102 -11.79 2.68 15.88
C ALA A 102 -11.23 3.46 17.08
N GLY A 103 -11.55 4.76 17.15
CA GLY A 103 -11.13 5.64 18.25
C GLY A 103 -11.76 5.30 19.58
#